data_AF-A0A8T5UJ19-F1
#
_entry.id   AF-A0A8T5UJ19-F1
#
_cell.length_a   1.000
_cell.length_b   1.000
_cell.length_c   1.000
_cell.angle_alpha   90.00
_cell.angle_beta   90.00
_cell.angle_gamma   90.00
#
_symmetry.space_group_name_H-M   'P 1'
#
loop_
_entity.id
_entity.type
_entity.pdbx_description
1 polymer ?
#
loop_
_entity_poly.entity_id
_entity_poly.type
_entity_poly.pdbx_seq_one_letter_code
_entity_poly.pdbx_strand_id
1 'polypeptide(L)'
;MEEELVAGEEFDPALLHKDKLELKFWQKPPYSSLLDPELAKDSNVAFYDLSSLVDKFFSNMLSEDLINYKISGIALKTSALLHHFKISSIIRDEENIQKKEELEIFRQRHGRSIPKTLPQPIQPKMLISTKEELFDAMRSA
;
A
#
# COMPACT_ATOMS: atom_id res chain seq x y z
N MET A 1 11.20 46.89 -45.34
CA MET A 1 11.40 45.84 -44.32
C MET A 1 10.98 46.46 -43.01
N GLU A 2 9.94 45.90 -42.42
CA GLU A 2 9.25 46.42 -41.24
C GLU A 2 10.07 46.06 -40.00
N GLU A 3 10.40 47.05 -39.16
CA GLU A 3 10.98 46.85 -37.84
C GLU A 3 9.80 46.55 -36.87
N GLU A 4 9.73 45.31 -36.41
CA GLU A 4 8.78 44.90 -35.38
C GLU A 4 9.13 45.58 -34.05
N LEU A 5 8.20 46.43 -33.59
CA LEU A 5 8.17 46.98 -32.26
C LEU A 5 7.92 45.86 -31.25
N VAL A 6 8.99 45.31 -30.65
CA VAL A 6 8.89 44.47 -29.46
C VAL A 6 8.53 45.39 -28.29
N ALA A 7 7.26 45.32 -27.89
CA ALA A 7 6.73 46.01 -26.72
C ALA A 7 7.57 45.67 -25.50
N GLY A 8 8.07 46.72 -24.82
CA GLY A 8 8.75 46.58 -23.55
C GLY A 8 7.82 45.96 -22.52
N GLU A 9 8.09 44.71 -22.14
CA GLU A 9 7.78 44.26 -20.79
C GLU A 9 8.75 44.99 -19.86
N GLU A 10 8.27 46.10 -19.29
CA GLU A 10 8.86 46.65 -18.08
C GLU A 10 8.88 45.52 -17.04
N PHE A 11 10.02 44.85 -16.94
CA PHE A 11 10.33 43.94 -15.85
C PHE A 11 10.38 44.79 -14.59
N ASP A 12 9.23 44.95 -13.94
CA ASP A 12 9.10 45.65 -12.67
C ASP A 12 10.10 45.02 -11.66
N PRO A 13 11.21 45.70 -11.32
CA PRO A 13 12.19 45.17 -10.38
C PRO A 13 11.63 45.09 -8.94
N ALA A 14 10.42 45.62 -8.73
CA ALA A 14 9.63 45.53 -7.51
C ALA A 14 9.00 44.14 -7.28
N LEU A 15 8.77 43.34 -8.33
CA LEU A 15 8.26 41.97 -8.18
C LEU A 15 9.33 41.00 -7.68
N LEU A 16 10.62 41.30 -7.90
CA LEU A 16 11.75 40.57 -7.32
C LEU A 16 12.03 40.96 -5.86
N HIS A 17 11.50 42.11 -5.42
CA HIS A 17 11.68 42.68 -4.08
C HIS A 17 10.54 42.36 -3.11
N LYS A 18 9.59 41.47 -3.46
CA LYS A 18 8.73 40.83 -2.46
C LYS A 18 9.59 39.90 -1.63
N ASP A 19 10.28 40.50 -0.69
CA ASP A 19 10.84 39.96 0.53
C ASP A 19 11.33 38.52 0.43
N LYS A 20 12.63 38.36 0.56
CA LYS A 20 13.21 37.22 1.28
C LYS A 20 12.67 37.23 2.73
N LEU A 21 11.37 37.08 2.92
CA LEU A 21 10.79 36.68 4.20
C LEU A 21 11.44 35.34 4.48
N GLU A 22 12.36 35.32 5.43
CA GLU A 22 12.96 34.09 5.89
C GLU A 22 11.82 33.14 6.25
N LEU A 23 11.65 32.11 5.42
CA LEU A 23 10.64 31.08 5.62
C LEU A 23 10.82 30.55 7.03
N LYS A 24 9.76 30.65 7.83
CA LYS A 24 9.73 30.12 9.20
C LYS A 24 10.00 28.62 9.17
N PHE A 25 10.54 28.07 10.26
CA PHE A 25 10.96 26.66 10.27
C PHE A 25 9.81 25.70 9.90
N TRP A 26 8.58 26.02 10.31
CA TRP A 26 7.39 25.22 10.02
C TRP A 26 6.93 25.25 8.55
N GLN A 27 7.36 26.25 7.76
CA GLN A 27 7.08 26.33 6.32
C GLN A 27 8.10 25.57 5.49
N LYS A 28 9.23 25.18 6.09
CA LYS A 28 10.28 24.43 5.41
C LYS A 28 9.94 22.93 5.41
N PRO A 29 10.20 22.19 4.32
CA PRO A 29 10.17 20.73 4.37
C PRO A 29 11.25 20.25 5.35
N PRO A 30 11.01 19.24 6.20
CA PRO A 30 9.88 18.30 6.21
C PRO A 30 8.66 18.74 7.05
N TYR A 31 8.75 19.85 7.79
CA TYR A 31 7.70 20.26 8.74
C TYR A 31 6.43 20.79 8.07
N SER A 32 6.54 21.29 6.84
CA SER A 32 5.40 21.71 6.03
C SER A 32 4.36 20.59 5.84
N SER A 33 4.81 19.34 5.79
CA SER A 33 3.93 18.17 5.68
C SER A 33 3.01 18.01 6.90
N LEU A 34 3.40 18.52 8.08
CA LEU A 34 2.52 18.50 9.25
C LEU A 34 1.41 19.56 9.18
N LEU A 35 1.49 20.52 8.26
CA LEU A 35 0.47 21.56 8.12
C LEU A 35 -0.66 21.12 7.20
N ASP A 36 -0.36 20.30 6.17
CA ASP A 36 -1.33 19.81 5.20
C ASP A 36 -1.53 18.29 5.31
N PRO A 37 -2.72 17.82 5.75
CA PRO A 37 -2.98 16.40 5.99
C PRO A 37 -2.98 15.56 4.70
N GLU A 38 -3.33 16.15 3.56
CA GLU A 38 -3.30 15.45 2.27
C GLU A 38 -1.85 15.26 1.78
N LEU A 39 -1.01 16.28 1.94
CA LEU A 39 0.42 16.19 1.60
C LEU A 39 1.15 15.16 2.48
N ALA A 40 0.71 15.01 3.73
CA ALA A 40 1.26 14.03 4.65
C ALA A 40 0.96 12.58 4.26
N LYS A 41 -0.23 12.29 3.69
CA LYS A 41 -0.60 10.94 3.22
C LYS A 41 0.20 10.49 2.00
N ASP A 42 0.60 11.44 1.15
CA ASP A 42 1.38 11.13 -0.06
C ASP A 42 2.89 11.10 0.21
N SER A 43 3.34 11.78 1.28
CA SER A 43 4.75 11.80 1.65
C SER A 43 5.16 10.51 2.36
N ASN A 44 5.97 9.67 1.68
CA ASN A 44 6.63 8.50 2.28
C ASN A 44 7.41 8.84 3.56
N VAL A 45 7.86 10.10 3.71
CA VAL A 45 8.62 10.60 4.85
C VAL A 45 7.79 10.62 6.15
N ALA A 46 6.50 10.97 6.06
CA ALA A 46 5.62 11.02 7.24
C ALA A 46 5.23 9.63 7.77
N PHE A 47 5.39 8.56 6.98
CA PHE A 47 5.05 7.21 7.44
C PHE A 47 6.19 6.52 8.21
N TYR A 48 7.43 6.80 7.83
CA TYR A 48 8.61 6.15 8.42
C TYR A 48 9.06 6.80 9.73
N ASP A 49 9.06 8.14 9.83
CA ASP A 49 9.60 8.85 11.00
C ASP A 49 8.67 9.94 11.57
N LEU A 50 7.35 9.67 11.61
CA LEU A 50 6.36 10.62 12.12
C LEU A 50 6.67 11.08 13.55
N SER A 51 7.01 10.13 14.44
CA SER A 51 7.22 10.42 15.85
C SER A 51 8.38 11.39 16.05
N SER A 52 9.55 11.11 15.45
CA SER A 52 10.69 12.02 15.56
C SER A 52 10.42 13.36 14.89
N LEU A 53 9.69 13.37 13.76
CA LEU A 53 9.32 14.60 13.07
C LEU A 53 8.46 15.51 13.96
N VAL A 54 7.46 14.92 14.62
CA VAL A 54 6.56 15.62 15.54
C VAL A 54 7.30 16.12 16.78
N ASP A 55 8.15 15.28 17.39
CA ASP A 55 8.96 15.67 18.55
C ASP A 55 9.91 16.83 18.23
N LYS A 56 10.59 16.75 17.07
CA LYS A 56 11.47 17.82 16.58
C LYS A 56 10.69 19.09 16.26
N PHE A 57 9.50 18.95 15.68
CA PHE A 57 8.64 20.09 15.36
C PHE A 57 8.24 20.87 16.62
N PHE A 58 7.75 20.16 17.65
CA PHE A 58 7.35 20.81 18.90
C PHE A 58 8.55 21.32 19.69
N SER A 59 9.68 20.63 19.66
CA SER A 59 10.93 21.12 20.26
C SER A 59 11.39 22.43 19.62
N ASN A 60 11.36 22.51 18.28
CA ASN A 60 11.69 23.74 17.55
C ASN A 60 10.67 24.85 17.83
N MET A 61 9.38 24.52 17.89
CA MET A 61 8.32 25.47 18.22
C MET A 61 8.49 26.07 19.63
N LEU A 62 8.94 25.28 20.61
CA LEU A 62 9.21 25.73 21.97
C LEU A 62 10.50 26.55 22.08
N SER A 63 11.44 26.36 21.15
CA SER A 63 12.69 27.13 21.09
C SER A 63 12.53 28.51 20.44
N GLU A 64 11.42 28.76 19.75
CA GLU A 64 11.13 30.08 19.19
C GLU A 64 10.63 31.06 20.27
N ASP A 65 10.96 32.34 20.12
CA ASP A 65 10.56 33.41 21.06
C ASP A 65 9.04 33.56 21.21
N LEU A 66 8.27 33.19 20.18
CA LEU A 66 6.82 33.32 20.12
C LEU A 66 6.18 32.03 19.60
N ILE A 67 5.54 31.29 20.50
CA ILE A 67 4.83 30.06 20.14
C ILE A 67 3.58 30.39 19.34
N ASN A 68 3.48 29.84 18.12
CA ASN A 68 2.29 29.96 17.30
C ASN A 68 1.29 28.82 17.58
N TYR A 69 0.40 29.03 18.55
CA TYR A 69 -0.60 28.03 18.95
C TYR A 69 -1.51 27.55 17.81
N LYS A 70 -1.81 28.39 16.82
CA LYS A 70 -2.65 28.02 15.68
C LYS A 70 -1.96 26.94 14.84
N ILE A 71 -0.68 27.15 14.55
CA ILE A 71 0.13 26.22 13.75
C ILE A 71 0.38 24.94 14.54
N SER A 72 0.72 25.06 15.83
CA SER A 72 0.85 23.91 16.73
C SER A 72 -0.42 23.08 16.81
N GLY A 73 -1.60 23.71 16.85
CA GLY A 73 -2.89 23.02 16.86
C GLY A 73 -3.18 22.27 15.57
N ILE A 74 -2.85 22.86 14.42
CA ILE A 74 -2.95 22.19 13.12
C ILE A 74 -2.01 20.98 13.08
N ALA A 75 -0.73 21.17 13.42
CA ALA A 75 0.26 20.11 13.46
C ALA A 75 -0.12 18.98 14.43
N LEU A 76 -0.72 19.30 15.58
CA LEU A 76 -1.21 18.29 16.52
C LEU A 76 -2.37 17.47 15.91
N LYS A 77 -3.33 18.15 15.28
CA LYS A 77 -4.48 17.51 14.64
C LYS A 77 -4.04 16.58 13.49
N THR A 78 -3.17 17.05 12.62
CA THR A 78 -2.63 16.25 11.51
C THR A 78 -1.83 15.06 12.02
N SER A 79 -0.99 15.25 13.03
CA SER A 79 -0.24 14.16 13.68
C SER A 79 -1.18 13.09 14.24
N ALA A 80 -2.24 13.48 14.95
CA ALA A 80 -3.23 12.54 15.48
C ALA A 80 -3.94 11.75 14.36
N LEU A 81 -4.31 12.42 13.27
CA LEU A 81 -4.94 11.78 12.11
C LEU A 81 -3.99 10.77 11.46
N LEU A 82 -2.72 11.11 11.28
CA LEU A 82 -1.72 10.24 10.68
C LEU A 82 -1.41 9.03 11.57
N HIS A 83 -1.29 9.22 12.88
CA HIS A 83 -1.13 8.12 13.83
C HIS A 83 -2.34 7.17 13.79
N HIS A 84 -3.55 7.71 13.79
CA HIS A 84 -4.76 6.90 13.67
C HIS A 84 -4.78 6.11 12.36
N PHE A 85 -4.49 6.76 11.23
CA PHE A 85 -4.42 6.10 9.93
C PHE A 85 -3.39 4.97 9.90
N LYS A 86 -2.19 5.20 10.44
CA LYS A 86 -1.13 4.18 10.53
C LYS A 86 -1.59 2.96 11.36
N ILE A 87 -2.18 3.20 12.53
CA ILE A 87 -2.71 2.14 13.40
C ILE A 87 -3.81 1.36 12.67
N SER A 88 -4.77 2.06 12.06
CA SER A 88 -5.86 1.42 11.33
C SER A 88 -5.39 0.64 10.10
N SER A 89 -4.34 1.10 9.41
CA SER A 89 -3.75 0.35 8.29
C SER A 89 -3.17 -0.98 8.79
N ILE A 90 -2.36 -0.95 9.85
CA ILE A 90 -1.74 -2.15 10.42
C ILE A 90 -2.81 -3.15 10.88
N ILE A 91 -3.87 -2.68 11.55
CA ILE A 91 -4.97 -3.55 12.00
C ILE A 91 -5.65 -4.23 10.80
N ARG A 92 -5.93 -3.48 9.72
CA ARG A 92 -6.56 -4.05 8.52
C ARG A 92 -5.67 -5.07 7.83
N ASP A 93 -4.37 -4.81 7.76
CA ASP A 93 -3.40 -5.72 7.16
C ASP A 93 -3.33 -7.03 7.97
N GLU A 94 -3.30 -6.92 9.30
CA GLU A 94 -3.32 -8.07 10.21
C GLU A 94 -4.60 -8.90 10.07
N GLU A 95 -5.78 -8.26 10.03
CA GLU A 95 -7.06 -8.94 9.79
C GLU A 95 -7.09 -9.69 8.45
N ASN A 96 -6.46 -9.12 7.41
CA ASN A 96 -6.38 -9.75 6.10
C ASN A 96 -5.42 -10.94 6.08
N ILE A 97 -4.33 -10.88 6.86
CA ILE A 97 -3.40 -12.00 7.02
C ILE A 97 -4.11 -13.15 7.74
N GLN A 98 -4.78 -12.87 8.85
CA GLN A 98 -5.52 -13.88 9.62
C GLN A 98 -6.60 -14.57 8.78
N LYS A 99 -7.39 -13.81 8.01
CA LYS A 99 -8.39 -14.38 7.08
C LYS A 99 -7.77 -15.32 6.03
N LYS A 100 -6.58 -14.99 5.53
CA LYS A 100 -5.86 -15.84 4.55
C LYS A 100 -5.35 -17.11 5.21
N GLU A 101 -4.79 -17.02 6.42
CA GLU A 101 -4.33 -18.18 7.18
C GLU A 101 -5.47 -19.13 7.53
N GLU A 102 -6.61 -18.62 7.98
CA GLU A 102 -7.81 -19.43 8.25
C GLU A 102 -8.29 -20.17 6.99
N LEU A 103 -8.28 -19.48 5.84
CA LEU A 103 -8.67 -20.06 4.56
C LEU A 103 -7.67 -21.14 4.11
N GLU A 104 -6.38 -20.95 4.35
CA GLU A 104 -5.36 -21.95 4.06
C GLU A 104 -5.50 -23.19 4.96
N ILE A 105 -5.72 -23.01 6.26
CA ILE A 105 -6.02 -24.10 7.20
C ILE A 105 -7.26 -24.87 6.75
N PHE A 106 -8.31 -24.16 6.34
CA PHE A 106 -9.52 -24.78 5.78
C PHE A 106 -9.22 -25.59 4.52
N ARG A 107 -8.42 -25.05 3.59
CA ARG A 107 -7.99 -25.78 2.38
C ARG A 107 -7.16 -27.02 2.71
N GLN A 108 -6.27 -26.96 3.69
CA GLN A 108 -5.50 -28.13 4.11
C GLN A 108 -6.40 -29.22 4.69
N ARG A 109 -7.38 -28.85 5.54
CA ARG A 109 -8.36 -29.78 6.12
C ARG A 109 -9.27 -30.41 5.05
N HIS A 110 -9.68 -29.63 4.05
CA HIS A 110 -10.56 -30.08 2.96
C HIS A 110 -9.82 -30.56 1.72
N GLY A 111 -8.48 -30.53 1.74
CA GLY A 111 -7.61 -31.05 0.71
C GLY A 111 -7.76 -32.56 0.64
N ARG A 112 -8.73 -33.03 -0.12
CA ARG A 112 -8.82 -34.44 -0.49
C ARG A 112 -7.52 -34.81 -1.19
N SER A 113 -6.78 -35.77 -0.63
CA SER A 113 -5.73 -36.50 -1.33
C SER A 113 -6.39 -37.22 -2.50
N ILE A 114 -6.48 -36.57 -3.66
CA ILE A 114 -6.91 -37.22 -4.89
C ILE A 114 -5.75 -38.18 -5.25
N PRO A 115 -5.94 -39.50 -5.15
CA PRO A 115 -4.91 -40.43 -5.58
C PRO A 115 -4.64 -40.15 -7.06
N LYS A 116 -3.37 -39.92 -7.42
CA LYS A 116 -2.94 -39.59 -8.80
C LYS A 116 -3.38 -40.64 -9.82
N THR A 117 -3.69 -41.84 -9.37
CA THR A 117 -4.28 -42.91 -10.17
C THR A 117 -5.21 -43.72 -9.25
N LEU A 118 -6.51 -43.71 -9.52
CA LEU A 118 -7.33 -44.86 -9.18
C LEU A 118 -6.90 -45.94 -10.17
N PRO A 119 -6.28 -47.06 -9.76
CA PRO A 119 -6.14 -48.18 -10.67
C PRO A 119 -7.57 -48.62 -10.97
N GLN A 120 -8.12 -48.23 -12.12
CA GLN A 120 -9.28 -48.91 -12.64
C GLN A 120 -8.88 -50.38 -12.69
N PRO A 121 -9.67 -51.32 -12.12
CA PRO A 121 -9.44 -52.71 -12.41
C PRO A 121 -9.62 -52.86 -13.92
N ILE A 122 -8.50 -52.93 -14.64
CA ILE A 122 -8.47 -53.28 -16.04
C ILE A 122 -8.89 -54.74 -16.04
N GLN A 123 -10.20 -54.99 -16.04
CA GLN A 123 -10.65 -56.29 -16.46
C GLN A 123 -10.14 -56.44 -17.89
N PRO A 124 -9.28 -57.43 -18.18
CA PRO A 124 -8.95 -57.69 -19.57
C PRO A 124 -10.28 -57.95 -20.26
N LYS A 125 -10.62 -57.15 -21.28
CA LYS A 125 -11.63 -57.58 -22.24
C LYS A 125 -11.10 -58.92 -22.75
N MET A 126 -11.73 -60.03 -22.36
CA MET A 126 -11.45 -61.33 -22.93
C MET A 126 -11.67 -61.20 -24.44
N LEU A 127 -10.59 -60.96 -25.16
CA LEU A 127 -10.55 -61.15 -26.60
C LEU A 127 -10.43 -62.66 -26.75
N ILE A 128 -11.58 -63.32 -26.94
CA ILE A 128 -11.64 -64.73 -27.31
C ILE A 128 -10.98 -64.83 -28.69
N SER A 129 -9.66 -64.97 -28.72
CA SER A 129 -8.88 -64.87 -29.96
C SER A 129 -8.64 -66.23 -30.59
N THR A 130 -8.88 -67.32 -29.85
CA THR A 130 -8.70 -68.68 -30.36
C THR A 130 -10.02 -69.44 -30.39
N LYS A 131 -10.18 -70.27 -31.42
CA LYS A 131 -11.37 -71.10 -31.65
C LYS A 131 -11.65 -72.03 -30.45
N GLU A 132 -10.60 -72.50 -29.78
CA GLU A 132 -10.70 -73.43 -28.65
C GLU A 132 -11.36 -72.81 -27.42
N GLU A 133 -11.03 -71.56 -27.09
CA GLU A 133 -11.63 -70.83 -25.95
C GLU A 133 -13.13 -70.57 -26.15
N LEU A 134 -13.59 -70.39 -27.40
CA LEU A 134 -15.02 -70.21 -27.72
C LEU A 134 -15.84 -71.48 -27.47
N PHE A 135 -15.27 -72.65 -27.80
CA PHE A 135 -15.96 -73.93 -27.60
C PHE A 135 -16.03 -74.34 -26.13
N ASP A 136 -14.99 -74.05 -25.33
CA ASP A 136 -15.04 -74.34 -23.89
C ASP A 136 -16.01 -73.42 -23.16
N ALA A 137 -16.07 -72.13 -23.52
CA ALA A 137 -17.04 -71.19 -22.94
C ALA A 137 -18.50 -71.61 -23.21
N MET A 138 -18.79 -72.11 -24.41
CA MET A 138 -20.12 -72.64 -24.76
C MET A 138 -20.46 -73.96 -24.06
N ARG A 139 -19.46 -74.76 -23.67
CA ARG A 139 -19.67 -76.03 -22.97
C ARG A 139 -19.84 -75.82 -21.46
N SER A 140 -19.34 -74.72 -20.92
CA SER A 140 -19.45 -74.34 -19.51
C SER A 140 -20.71 -73.54 -19.13
N ALA A 141 -21.56 -73.20 -20.11
CA ALA A 141 -22.85 -72.52 -19.91
C ALA A 141 -24.01 -73.51 -19.96
#